data_AF-A0A1M4ZM83-F1
#
_entry.id   AF-A0A1M4ZM83-F1
#
_cell.length_a   1.000
_cell.length_b   1.000
_cell.length_c   1.000
_cell.angle_alpha   90.00
_cell.angle_beta   90.00
_cell.angle_gamma   90.00
#
_symmetry.space_group_name_H-M   'P 1'
#
loop_
_entity.id
_entity.type
_entity.pdbx_description
1 polymer ?
#
loop_
_entity_poly.entity_id
_entity_poly.type
_entity_poly.pdbx_seq_one_letter_code
_entity_poly.pdbx_strand_id
1 'polypeptide(L)' 'MDEILMLINEFEKRNNMSIAFTMYNDGSYSVNEFWDNESLDGGNSVGELKSFLRETQYKLDENGRSYSPCIKLPNPELLK' A
#
# COMPACT_ATOMS: atom_id res chain seq x y z
N MET A 1 -11.78 7.78 8.70
CA MET A 1 -12.01 6.50 8.00
C MET A 1 -12.01 6.70 6.49
N ASP A 2 -12.79 7.67 5.99
CA ASP A 2 -12.99 7.93 4.55
C ASP A 2 -11.69 8.15 3.76
N GLU A 3 -10.75 8.92 4.31
CA GLU A 3 -9.45 9.13 3.66
C GLU A 3 -8.65 7.83 3.51
N ILE A 4 -8.67 6.93 4.51
CA ILE A 4 -7.95 5.65 4.44
C ILE A 4 -8.58 4.76 3.37
N LEU A 5 -9.92 4.71 3.30
CA LEU A 5 -10.63 3.94 2.26
C LEU A 5 -10.33 4.48 0.86
N MET A 6 -10.25 5.80 0.70
CA MET A 6 -9.84 6.42 -0.57
C MET A 6 -8.41 6.00 -0.94
N LEU A 7 -7.47 6.06 0.01
CA LEU A 7 -6.07 5.67 -0.22
C LEU A 7 -5.91 4.18 -0.52
N ILE A 8 -6.69 3.30 0.12
CA ILE A 8 -6.73 1.87 -0.20
C ILE A 8 -7.17 1.67 -1.65
N ASN A 9 -8.28 2.30 -2.06
CA ASN A 9 -8.76 2.19 -3.44
C ASN A 9 -7.75 2.71 -4.48
N GLU A 10 -7.02 3.78 -4.16
CA GLU A 10 -5.96 4.29 -5.03
C GLU A 10 -4.76 3.34 -5.11
N PHE A 11 -4.35 2.77 -3.98
CA PHE A 11 -3.27 1.79 -3.89
C PHE A 11 -3.60 0.52 -4.68
N GLU A 12 -4.79 -0.06 -4.47
CA GLU A 12 -5.24 -1.27 -5.18
C GLU A 12 -5.27 -1.06 -6.70
N LYS A 13 -5.80 0.09 -7.15
CA LYS A 13 -5.82 0.45 -8.58
C LYS A 13 -4.41 0.60 -9.15
N ARG A 14 -3.50 1.27 -8.43
CA ARG A 14 -2.11 1.48 -8.86
C ARG A 14 -1.36 0.17 -9.03
N ASN A 15 -1.63 -0.78 -8.15
CA ASN A 15 -0.90 -2.04 -8.05
C ASN A 15 -1.62 -3.22 -8.72
N ASN A 16 -2.83 -3.00 -9.23
CA ASN A 16 -3.69 -4.04 -9.80
C ASN A 16 -3.82 -5.26 -8.87
N MET A 17 -4.05 -5.00 -7.58
CA MET A 17 -4.17 -6.04 -6.55
C MET A 17 -5.23 -5.67 -5.52
N SER A 18 -5.64 -6.65 -4.71
CA SER A 18 -6.50 -6.43 -3.54
C SER A 18 -5.70 -6.64 -2.25
N ILE A 19 -5.98 -5.82 -1.24
CA ILE A 19 -5.32 -5.90 0.06
C ILE A 19 -6.33 -6.14 1.20
N ALA A 20 -5.87 -6.84 2.23
CA ALA A 20 -6.52 -6.91 3.52
C ALA A 20 -5.85 -5.91 4.48
N PHE A 21 -6.67 -5.19 5.24
CA PHE A 21 -6.21 -4.16 6.17
C PHE A 21 -6.81 -4.41 7.56
N THR A 22 -5.95 -4.36 8.58
CA THR A 22 -6.38 -4.38 9.99
C THR A 22 -5.83 -3.16 10.71
N MET A 23 -6.71 -2.45 11.43
CA MET A 23 -6.34 -1.35 12.33
C MET A 23 -6.62 -1.76 13.77
N TYR A 24 -5.64 -1.62 14.64
CA TYR A 24 -5.77 -1.93 16.06
C TYR A 24 -6.14 -0.68 16.86
N ASN A 25 -6.66 -0.89 18.07
CA ASN A 25 -7.13 0.21 18.93
C ASN A 25 -6.00 1.12 19.43
N ASP A 26 -4.76 0.65 19.42
CA ASP A 26 -3.58 1.43 19.77
C ASP A 26 -3.07 2.31 18.60
N GLY A 27 -3.73 2.24 17.44
CA GLY A 27 -3.35 2.97 16.24
C GLY A 27 -2.31 2.27 15.36
N SER A 28 -1.82 1.09 15.77
CA SER A 28 -1.02 0.22 14.92
C SER A 28 -1.85 -0.42 13.81
N TYR A 29 -1.18 -0.93 12.78
CA TYR A 29 -1.84 -1.55 11.63
C TYR A 29 -1.04 -2.69 11.00
N SER A 30 -1.74 -3.51 10.23
CA SER A 30 -1.13 -4.45 9.28
C SER A 30 -1.83 -4.40 7.93
N VAL A 31 -1.04 -4.53 6.86
CA VAL A 31 -1.51 -4.67 5.48
C VAL A 31 -0.98 -5.97 4.91
N ASN A 32 -1.89 -6.77 4.36
CA ASN A 32 -1.60 -8.05 3.75
C ASN A 32 -2.17 -8.11 2.34
N GLU A 33 -1.61 -8.94 1.47
CA GLU A 33 -2.28 -9.29 0.21
C GLU A 33 -3.52 -10.14 0.51
N PHE A 34 -4.62 -9.86 -0.21
CA PHE A 34 -5.92 -10.43 0.11
C PHE A 34 -6.00 -11.95 -0.11
N TRP A 35 -5.27 -12.50 -1.09
CA TRP A 35 -5.46 -13.89 -1.53
C TRP A 35 -4.56 -14.90 -0.80
N ASP A 36 -3.32 -14.52 -0.51
CA ASP A 36 -2.28 -15.37 0.06
C ASP A 36 -1.84 -14.92 1.46
N ASN A 37 -2.41 -13.82 1.97
CA ASN A 37 -2.07 -13.21 3.26
C ASN A 37 -0.60 -12.82 3.39
N GLU A 38 0.13 -12.64 2.28
CA GLU A 38 1.51 -12.16 2.34
C GLU A 38 1.56 -10.79 3.04
N SER A 39 2.46 -10.64 4.00
CA SER A 39 2.61 -9.38 4.73
C SER A 39 3.24 -8.33 3.83
N LEU A 40 2.54 -7.22 3.59
CA LEU A 40 3.00 -6.14 2.73
C LEU A 40 3.66 -5.03 3.54
N ASP A 41 3.04 -4.67 4.66
CA ASP A 41 3.51 -3.62 5.54
C ASP A 41 2.85 -3.70 6.93
N GLY A 42 3.47 -3.06 7.91
CA GLY A 42 2.92 -2.92 9.26
C GLY A 42 3.63 -1.82 10.02
N GLY A 43 2.90 -1.13 10.88
CA GLY A 43 3.41 0.05 11.58
C GLY A 43 2.62 0.39 12.83
N ASN A 44 3.06 1.44 13.51
CA ASN A 44 2.56 1.84 14.83
C ASN A 44 1.66 3.07 14.79
N SER A 45 1.37 3.62 13.60
CA SER A 45 0.51 4.79 13.49
C SER A 45 -0.30 4.84 12.19
N VAL A 46 -1.44 5.51 12.25
CA VAL A 46 -2.24 5.88 11.07
C VAL A 46 -1.44 6.76 10.10
N GLY A 47 -0.46 7.53 10.59
CA GLY A 47 0.41 8.35 9.74
C GLY A 47 1.30 7.49 8.84
N GLU A 48 1.91 6.45 9.40
CA GLU A 48 2.73 5.48 8.67
C GLU A 48 1.90 4.74 7.61
N LEU A 49 0.69 4.30 7.95
CA LEU A 49 -0.23 3.67 6.99
C LEU A 49 -0.53 4.57 5.80
N LYS A 50 -0.84 5.85 6.05
CA LYS A 50 -1.13 6.81 4.98
C LYS A 50 0.08 7.02 4.07
N SER A 51 1.29 7.12 4.65
CA SER A 51 2.52 7.22 3.89
C SER A 51 2.76 5.96 3.05
N PHE A 52 2.57 4.76 3.62
CA PHE A 52 2.68 3.51 2.86
C PHE A 52 1.72 3.49 1.65
N LEU A 53 0.43 3.72 1.86
CA LEU A 53 -0.58 3.70 0.79
C LEU A 53 -0.34 4.77 -0.29
N ARG A 54 0.14 5.96 0.10
CA ARG A 54 0.41 7.06 -0.83
C ARG A 54 1.69 6.84 -1.61
N GLU A 55 2.76 6.47 -0.92
CA GLU A 55 4.13 6.59 -1.41
C GLU A 55 4.69 5.28 -1.95
N THR A 56 3.95 4.18 -1.94
CA THR A 56 4.47 2.90 -2.42
C THR A 56 3.71 2.34 -3.63
N GLN A 57 4.40 1.50 -4.40
CA GLN A 57 3.84 0.71 -5.49
C GLN A 57 4.65 -0.58 -5.66
N TYR A 58 4.06 -1.60 -6.27
CA TYR A 58 4.77 -2.79 -6.70
C TYR A 58 5.66 -2.48 -7.89
N LYS A 59 6.80 -3.19 -7.97
CA LYS A 59 7.50 -3.27 -9.25
C LYS A 59 6.61 -4.05 -10.21
N LEU A 60 6.41 -3.50 -11.40
CA LEU A 60 5.83 -4.22 -12.51
C LEU A 60 6.97 -4.78 -13.37
N ASP A 61 6.89 -6.04 -13.81
CA ASP A 61 7.75 -6.52 -14.89
C ASP A 61 7.31 -5.95 -16.25
N GLU A 62 8.05 -6.32 -17.28
CA GLU A 62 7.75 -6.06 -18.68
C GLU A 62 6.35 -6.55 -19.14
N ASN A 63 5.72 -7.45 -18.38
CA ASN A 63 4.39 -8.00 -18.66
C ASN A 63 3.29 -7.36 -17.79
N GLY A 64 3.62 -6.41 -16.92
CA GLY A 64 2.67 -5.75 -16.03
C GLY A 64 2.28 -6.57 -14.80
N ARG A 65 3.03 -7.62 -14.44
CA ARG A 65 2.84 -8.40 -13.21
C ARG A 65 3.54 -7.71 -12.04
N SER A 66 2.90 -7.70 -10.88
CA SER A 66 3.45 -7.14 -9.64
C SER A 66 4.43 -8.10 -8.94
N TYR A 67 5.48 -7.55 -8.31
CA TYR A 67 6.45 -8.30 -7.51
C TYR A 67 6.74 -7.61 -6.17
N SER A 68 6.66 -8.38 -5.08
CA SER A 68 7.13 -7.97 -3.76
C SER A 68 8.67 -7.75 -3.75
N PRO A 69 9.20 -6.85 -2.90
CA PRO A 69 8.47 -5.92 -2.03
C PRO A 69 8.03 -4.65 -2.78
N CYS A 70 7.08 -3.93 -2.19
CA CYS A 70 6.74 -2.58 -2.62
C CYS A 70 7.98 -1.67 -2.70
N ILE A 71 8.05 -0.84 -3.74
CA ILE A 71 9.02 0.24 -3.87
C ILE A 71 8.37 1.59 -3.54
N LYS A 72 9.16 2.51 -3.00
CA LYS A 72 8.71 3.90 -2.91
C LYS A 72 8.57 4.50 -4.30
N LEU A 73 7.47 5.18 -4.54
CA LEU A 73 7.27 6.02 -5.71
C LEU A 73 8.40 7.04 -5.78
N PRO A 74 9.01 7.25 -6.96
CA PRO A 74 9.85 8.42 -7.15
C PRO A 74 9.01 9.66 -6.83
N ASN A 75 9.56 10.55 -6.00
CA ASN A 75 8.90 11.75 -5.51
C ASN A 75 8.07 12.41 -6.64
N PRO A 76 6.76 12.66 -6.47
CA PRO A 76 5.92 13.29 -7.50
C PRO A 76 6.48 14.61 -8.04
N GLU A 77 7.37 15.28 -7.31
CA GLU A 77 8.05 16.51 -7.76
C GLU A 77 9.20 16.26 -8.77
N LEU A 78 9.67 15.03 -8.92
CA LEU A 78 10.78 14.66 -9.82
C LEU A 78 10.32 14.14 -11.20
N LEU A 79 9.01 14.11 -11.46
CA LEU A 79 8.41 13.68 -12.74
C LEU A 79 7.91 14.86 -13.60
N LYS A 80 8.39 16.09 -13.34
CA LYS A 80 8.11 17.29 -14.14
C LYS A 80 9.19 17.55 -15.19
#